data_AF-A0A2V8SLL8-F1
#
_entry.id   AF-A0A2V8SLL8-F1
#
_cell.length_a   1.000
_cell.length_b   1.000
_cell.length_c   1.000
_cell.angle_alpha   90.00
_cell.angle_beta   90.00
_cell.angle_gamma   90.00
#
_symmetry.space_group_name_H-M   'P 1'
#
loop_
_entity.id
_entity.type
_entity.pdbx_description
1 polymer ?
#
loop_
_entity_poly.entity_id
_entity_poly.type
_entity_poly.pdbx_seq_one_letter_code
_entity_poly.pdbx_strand_id
1 'polypeptide(L)' 'MNLLLAVVALILTVASFLMYQRSADNKLWLAGFILFLIVTLVFGALFLSGRVNKGEDIHITE' A
#
# COMPACT_ATOMS: atom_id res chain seq x y z
N MET A 1 -13.27 -2.76 5.94
CA MET A 1 -12.34 -1.96 6.76
C MET A 1 -10.99 -1.73 6.07
N ASN A 2 -10.32 -2.77 5.54
CA ASN A 2 -8.93 -2.65 5.01
C ASN A 2 -8.76 -1.82 3.73
N LEU A 3 -9.82 -1.66 2.92
CA LEU A 3 -9.78 -0.85 1.68
C LEU A 3 -9.44 0.62 1.97
N LEU A 4 -10.16 1.25 2.92
CA LEU A 4 -9.97 2.67 3.23
C LEU A 4 -8.54 2.93 3.72
N LEU A 5 -8.03 2.05 4.57
CA LEU A 5 -6.66 2.16 5.10
C LEU A 5 -5.60 1.98 4.00
N ALA A 6 -5.78 1.02 3.10
CA ALA A 6 -4.89 0.82 1.95
C ALA A 6 -4.88 2.03 1.00
N VAL A 7 -6.06 2.63 0.74
CA VAL A 7 -6.19 3.83 -0.09
C VAL A 7 -5.55 5.05 0.58
N VAL A 8 -5.78 5.27 1.87
CA VAL A 8 -5.16 6.38 2.62
C VAL A 8 -3.64 6.22 2.65
N ALA A 9 -3.12 5.01 2.89
CA ALA A 9 -1.68 4.76 2.86
C ALA A 9 -1.08 5.03 1.47
N LEU A 10 -1.78 4.62 0.40
CA LEU A 10 -1.35 4.91 -0.97
C LEU A 10 -1.28 6.42 -1.25
N ILE A 11 -2.29 7.18 -0.81
CA ILE A 11 -2.31 8.65 -0.96
C ILE A 11 -1.14 9.29 -0.21
N LEU A 12 -0.88 8.88 1.03
CA LEU A 12 0.24 9.39 1.83
C LEU A 12 1.61 9.05 1.20
N THR A 13 1.73 7.88 0.59
CA THR A 13 2.94 7.49 -0.16
C THR A 13 3.16 8.42 -1.35
N VAL A 14 2.14 8.63 -2.17
CA VAL A 14 2.23 9.52 -3.35
C VAL A 14 2.49 10.97 -2.94
N ALA A 15 1.82 11.47 -1.90
CA ALA A 15 2.02 12.83 -1.39
C ALA A 15 3.46 13.03 -0.88
N SER A 16 3.99 12.07 -0.12
CA SER A 16 5.37 12.14 0.39
C SER A 16 6.40 12.09 -0.75
N PHE A 17 6.15 11.28 -1.79
CA PHE A 17 7.00 11.23 -2.97
C PHE A 17 7.03 12.55 -3.75
N LEU A 18 5.86 13.16 -3.97
CA LEU A 18 5.77 14.45 -4.66
C LEU A 18 6.44 15.58 -3.88
N MET A 19 6.33 15.56 -2.54
CA MET A 19 7.04 16.52 -1.69
C MET A 19 8.55 16.30 -1.72
N TYR A 20 9.03 15.05 -1.74
CA TYR A 20 10.44 14.75 -1.93
C TYR A 20 10.97 15.27 -3.27
N GLN A 21 10.23 15.11 -4.37
CA GLN A 21 10.65 15.64 -5.68
C GLN A 21 10.79 17.17 -5.69
N ARG A 22 9.95 17.89 -4.93
CA ARG A 22 10.00 19.35 -4.82
C ARG A 22 11.11 19.86 -3.88
N SER A 23 11.54 19.03 -2.94
CA SER A 23 12.48 19.38 -1.88
C SER A 23 13.47 18.23 -1.64
N ALA A 24 14.24 17.85 -2.66
CA ALA A 24 15.10 16.66 -2.65
C ALA A 24 16.19 16.70 -1.55
N ASP A 25 16.61 17.89 -1.11
CA ASP A 25 17.58 18.04 -0.02
C ASP A 25 16.99 17.69 1.36
N ASN A 26 15.67 17.66 1.49
CA ASN A 26 15.00 17.35 2.74
C ASN A 26 14.80 15.83 2.87
N LYS A 27 15.82 15.19 3.44
CA LYS A 27 15.89 13.75 3.69
C LYS A 27 14.75 13.18 4.54
N LEU A 28 14.00 14.03 5.27
CA LEU A 28 12.81 13.59 6.00
C LEU A 28 11.68 13.13 5.08
N TRP A 29 11.53 13.76 3.90
CA TRP A 29 10.53 13.33 2.92
C TRP A 29 10.87 11.99 2.27
N LEU A 30 12.17 11.71 2.09
CA LEU A 30 12.64 10.40 1.63
C LEU A 30 12.32 9.30 2.66
N ALA A 31 12.61 9.56 3.93
CA ALA A 31 12.30 8.62 5.02
C ALA A 31 10.79 8.38 5.15
N GLY A 32 9.99 9.44 5.08
CA GLY A 32 8.52 9.35 5.08
C GLY A 32 7.98 8.54 3.89
N PHE A 33 8.52 8.79 2.69
CA PHE A 33 8.15 8.03 1.49
C PHE A 33 8.42 6.53 1.65
N ILE A 34 9.62 6.15 2.11
CA ILE A 34 9.98 4.74 2.31
C ILE A 34 9.06 4.07 3.34
N LEU A 35 8.79 4.76 4.46
CA LEU A 35 7.90 4.23 5.50
C LEU A 35 6.48 4.00 4.99
N PHE A 36 5.89 5.00 4.33
CA PHE A 36 4.53 4.89 3.80
C PHE A 36 4.44 3.87 2.66
N LEU A 37 5.48 3.76 1.83
CA LEU A 37 5.55 2.76 0.77
C LEU A 37 5.46 1.33 1.34
N ILE A 38 6.22 1.03 2.40
CA ILE A 38 6.18 -0.29 3.06
C ILE A 38 4.78 -0.55 3.61
N VAL A 39 4.20 0.43 4.29
CA VAL A 39 2.84 0.33 4.85
C VAL A 39 1.81 0.06 3.74
N THR A 40 1.90 0.77 2.61
CA THR A 40 1.04 0.56 1.45
C THR A 40 1.21 -0.83 0.86
N LEU A 41 2.44 -1.36 0.77
CA LEU A 41 2.69 -2.71 0.26
C LEU A 41 2.07 -3.76 1.18
N VAL A 42 2.25 -3.65 2.50
CA VAL A 42 1.68 -4.60 3.47
C VAL A 42 0.15 -4.56 3.45
N PHE A 43 -0.46 -3.39 3.60
CA PHE A 43 -1.92 -3.28 3.60
C PHE A 43 -2.54 -3.56 2.24
N GLY A 44 -1.85 -3.20 1.16
CA GLY A 44 -2.25 -3.52 -0.22
C GLY A 44 -2.23 -5.02 -0.47
N ALA A 45 -1.16 -5.71 -0.07
CA ALA A 45 -1.04 -7.17 -0.18
C ALA A 45 -2.11 -7.89 0.65
N LEU A 46 -2.34 -7.48 1.90
CA LEU A 46 -3.39 -8.05 2.75
C LEU A 46 -4.79 -7.81 2.16
N PHE A 47 -5.03 -6.62 1.61
CA PHE A 47 -6.29 -6.28 0.96
C PHE A 47 -6.54 -7.12 -0.31
N LEU A 48 -5.52 -7.30 -1.15
CA LEU A 48 -5.61 -8.10 -2.37
C LEU A 48 -5.69 -9.60 -2.06
N SER A 49 -4.93 -10.10 -1.08
CA SER A 49 -4.96 -11.49 -0.64
C SER A 49 -6.39 -11.95 -0.29
N GLY A 50 -7.14 -11.16 0.48
CA GLY A 50 -8.53 -11.49 0.82
C GLY A 50 -9.53 -11.43 -0.34
N ARG A 51 -9.15 -10.91 -1.50
CA ARG A 51 -9.97 -10.86 -2.72
C ARG A 51 -9.55 -11.85 -3.78
N VAL A 52 -8.25 -12.13 -3.89
CA VAL A 52 -7.70 -13.14 -4.81
C VAL A 52 -7.99 -14.56 -4.29
N ASN A 53 -7.98 -14.76 -2.96
CA ASN A 53 -8.19 -16.07 -2.34
C ASN A 53 -9.65 -16.58 -2.35
N LYS A 54 -10.57 -15.89 -3.03
CA LYS A 54 -11.98 -16.34 -3.18
C LYS A 54 -12.24 -17.06 -4.50
N GLY A 55 -11.23 -17.17 -5.37
CA GLY A 55 -11.32 -17.89 -6.65
C GLY A 55 -10.83 -19.34 -6.60
N GLU A 56 -10.23 -19.78 -5.49
CA GLU A 56 -9.62 -21.11 -5.36
C GLU A 56 -10.37 -22.08 -4.42
N ASP A 57 -11.63 -21.79 -4.08
CA ASP A 57 -12.57 -22.87 -3.72
C ASP A 57 -12.92 -23.62 -5.00
N ILE A 58 -11.94 -24.36 -5.50
CA ILE A 58 -12.14 -25.45 -6.44
C ILE A 58 -13.05 -26.39 -5.68
N HIS A 59 -14.27 -26.56 -6.18
CA HIS A 59 -15.17 -27.60 -5.73
C HIS A 59 -14.45 -28.94 -5.98
N ILE A 60 -13.68 -29.42 -5.01
CA ILE A 60 -13.29 -30.83 -4.93
C ILE A 60 -14.55 -31.56 -4.46
N THR A 61 -15.50 -31.65 -5.38
CA THR A 61 -16.53 -32.68 -5.39
C THR A 61 -15.95 -33.83 -6.18
N GLU A 62 -15.30 -34.75 -5.48
CA GLU A 62 -15.35 -36.20 -5.73
C GLU A 62 -15.34 -36.92 -4.39
#